data_AF-A0A2H6EC86-F1
#
_entry.id   AF-A0A2H6EC86-F1
#
_cell.length_a   1.000
_cell.length_b   1.000
_cell.length_c   1.000
_cell.angle_alpha   90.00
_cell.angle_beta   90.00
_cell.angle_gamma   90.00
#
_symmetry.space_group_name_H-M   'P 1'
#
loop_
_entity.id
_entity.type
_entity.pdbx_description
1 polymer ?
#
loop_
_entity_poly.entity_id
_entity_poly.type
_entity_poly.pdbx_seq_one_letter_code
_entity_poly.pdbx_strand_id
1 'polypeptide(L)'
;MKKYNAKYFGIAAGVLSMLLFLLLIINILVNNNNEIIPRLIPFIPFMTSVNFLTVLGGIVVSFLWGVFLGYLFIIIYNFYDSLLADGSDKQKV
;
A
#
# COMPACT_ATOMS: atom_id res chain seq x y z
N MET A 1 -21.88 -4.98 -11.58
CA MET A 1 -20.46 -5.00 -12.02
C MET A 1 -19.74 -6.18 -11.37
N LYS A 2 -18.68 -6.74 -11.98
CA LYS A 2 -17.94 -7.89 -11.39
C LYS A 2 -17.26 -7.42 -10.10
N LYS A 3 -17.56 -8.06 -8.96
CA LYS A 3 -16.86 -7.79 -7.69
C LYS A 3 -15.37 -8.08 -7.88
N TYR A 4 -14.53 -7.05 -7.80
CA TYR A 4 -13.08 -7.23 -7.83
C TYR A 4 -12.66 -8.06 -6.63
N ASN A 5 -11.82 -9.07 -6.87
CA ASN A 5 -11.38 -9.95 -5.80
C ASN A 5 -10.32 -9.24 -4.96
N ALA A 6 -10.76 -8.67 -3.84
CA ALA A 6 -9.97 -7.87 -2.91
C ALA A 6 -8.70 -8.59 -2.43
N LYS A 7 -8.71 -9.94 -2.37
CA LYS A 7 -7.54 -10.72 -1.96
C LYS A 7 -6.39 -10.59 -2.93
N TYR A 8 -6.63 -10.76 -4.23
CA TYR A 8 -5.56 -10.70 -5.24
C TYR A 8 -5.02 -9.28 -5.41
N PHE A 9 -5.89 -8.28 -5.31
CA PHE A 9 -5.45 -6.88 -5.35
C PHE A 9 -4.61 -6.50 -4.12
N GLY A 10 -5.03 -6.94 -2.92
CA GLY A 10 -4.23 -6.77 -1.70
C GLY A 10 -2.84 -7.37 -1.85
N ILE A 11 -2.74 -8.63 -2.30
CA ILE A 11 -1.44 -9.29 -2.53
C ILE A 11 -0.59 -8.51 -3.54
N ALA A 12 -1.17 -8.08 -4.67
CA ALA A 12 -0.46 -7.28 -5.67
C ALA A 12 0.05 -5.94 -5.13
N ALA A 13 -0.78 -5.24 -4.35
CA ALA A 13 -0.40 -4.00 -3.68
C ALA A 13 0.70 -4.23 -2.63
N GLY A 14 0.67 -5.36 -1.92
CA GLY A 14 1.74 -5.78 -1.02
C GLY A 14 3.07 -5.96 -1.72
N VAL A 15 3.10 -6.71 -2.82
CA VAL A 15 4.31 -6.91 -3.63
C VAL A 15 4.84 -5.58 -4.18
N LEU A 16 3.96 -4.73 -4.69
CA LEU A 16 4.35 -3.41 -5.20
C LEU A 16 4.94 -2.52 -4.10
N SER A 17 4.31 -2.48 -2.93
CA SER A 17 4.79 -1.74 -1.75
C SER A 17 6.18 -2.21 -1.34
N MET A 18 6.41 -3.52 -1.30
CA MET A 18 7.72 -4.11 -0.99
C MET A 18 8.79 -3.72 -2.01
N LEU A 19 8.46 -3.73 -3.30
CA LEU A 19 9.39 -3.32 -4.36
C LEU A 19 9.75 -1.83 -4.27
N LEU A 20 8.76 -0.97 -4.02
CA LEU A 20 8.98 0.46 -3.84
C LEU A 20 9.83 0.75 -2.61
N PHE A 21 9.58 0.04 -1.50
CA PHE A 21 10.39 0.11 -0.29
C PHE A 21 11.86 -0.25 -0.58
N LEU A 22 12.10 -1.37 -1.26
CA LEU A 22 13.46 -1.79 -1.64
C LEU A 22 14.16 -0.75 -2.52
N LEU A 23 13.44 -0.19 -3.50
CA LEU A 23 13.98 0.85 -4.39
C LEU A 23 14.41 2.08 -3.59
N LEU A 24 13.60 2.47 -2.60
CA LEU A 24 13.86 3.63 -1.76
C LEU A 24 15.05 3.39 -0.82
N ILE A 25 15.16 2.19 -0.22
CA ILE A 25 16.32 1.78 0.58
C ILE A 25 17.61 1.82 -0.25
N ILE A 26 17.58 1.28 -1.47
CA ILE A 26 18.74 1.32 -2.38
C ILE A 26 19.13 2.76 -2.68
N ASN A 27 18.16 3.65 -2.94
CA ASN A 27 18.43 5.07 -3.20
C ASN A 27 19.14 5.74 -2.00
N ILE A 28 18.67 5.48 -0.78
CA ILE A 28 19.27 6.02 0.46
C ILE A 28 20.70 5.51 0.62
N LEU A 29 20.95 4.21 0.40
CA LEU A 29 22.27 3.61 0.53
C LEU A 29 23.27 4.08 -0.53
N VAL A 30 22.82 4.24 -1.79
CA VAL A 30 23.69 4.65 -2.91
C VAL A 30 24.02 6.14 -2.84
N ASN A 31 23.03 6.99 -2.52
CA ASN A 31 23.21 8.44 -2.49
C ASN A 31 23.62 8.97 -1.11
N ASN A 32 23.73 8.10 -0.10
CA ASN A 32 24.02 8.44 1.29
C ASN A 32 23.10 9.54 1.85
N ASN A 33 21.87 9.60 1.34
CA ASN A 33 20.95 10.70 1.57
C ASN A 33 19.93 10.34 2.66
N ASN A 34 20.32 10.62 3.91
CA ASN A 34 19.49 10.37 5.09
C ASN A 34 18.28 11.32 5.21
N GLU A 35 18.23 12.40 4.43
CA GLU A 35 17.08 13.32 4.41
C GLU A 35 15.84 12.69 3.76
N ILE A 36 16.01 11.56 3.05
CA ILE A 36 14.94 10.82 2.40
C ILE A 36 14.29 9.80 3.37
N ILE A 37 14.85 9.60 4.57
CA ILE A 37 14.31 8.68 5.60
C ILE A 37 12.82 8.94 5.92
N PRO A 38 12.33 10.19 6.03
CA PRO A 38 10.90 10.46 6.24
C PRO A 38 9.99 9.90 5.13
N ARG A 39 10.51 9.65 3.93
CA ARG A 39 9.75 9.03 2.83
C ARG A 39 9.51 7.53 3.02
N LEU A 40 10.08 6.92 4.07
CA LEU A 40 9.84 5.53 4.45
C LEU A 40 8.60 5.37 5.33
N ILE A 41 8.12 6.46 5.96
CA ILE A 41 6.94 6.47 6.84
C ILE A 41 5.70 5.86 6.17
N PRO A 42 5.38 6.15 4.88
CA PRO A 42 4.23 5.55 4.22
C PRO A 42 4.30 4.01 4.10
N PHE A 43 5.50 3.45 4.11
CA PHE A 43 5.73 2.00 4.00
C PHE A 43 5.88 1.34 5.38
N ILE A 44 6.46 2.06 6.34
CA ILE A 44 6.72 1.59 7.71
C ILE A 44 6.51 2.78 8.66
N PRO A 45 5.32 2.91 9.27
CA PRO A 45 4.94 4.10 10.03
C PRO A 45 5.74 4.40 11.31
N PHE A 46 6.81 3.68 11.61
CA PHE A 46 7.63 3.85 12.81
C PHE A 46 9.14 3.78 12.53
N MET A 47 9.56 3.88 11.26
CA MET A 47 10.98 3.76 10.93
C MET A 47 11.73 5.07 11.18
N THR A 48 12.65 5.05 12.12
CA THR A 48 13.45 6.23 12.53
C THR A 48 14.90 6.15 12.05
N SER A 49 15.36 5.00 11.58
CA SER A 49 16.73 4.80 11.06
C SER A 49 16.77 3.68 10.03
N VAL A 50 17.83 3.68 9.21
CA VAL A 50 18.12 2.61 8.23
C VAL A 50 19.35 1.85 8.71
N ASN A 51 19.14 0.68 9.28
CA ASN A 51 20.17 -0.31 9.60
C ASN A 51 19.76 -1.70 9.06
N PHE A 52 20.65 -2.67 9.16
CA PHE A 52 20.42 -4.02 8.61
C PHE A 52 19.13 -4.68 9.15
N LEU A 53 18.87 -4.54 10.47
CA LEU A 53 17.69 -5.10 11.12
C LEU A 53 16.40 -4.40 10.68
N THR A 54 16.41 -3.07 10.55
CA THR A 54 15.23 -2.31 10.10
C THR A 54 14.93 -2.56 8.63
N VAL A 55 15.93 -2.83 7.80
CA VAL A 55 15.72 -3.22 6.39
C VAL A 55 15.05 -4.59 6.31
N LEU A 56 15.55 -5.59 7.04
CA LEU A 56 14.96 -6.93 7.09
C LEU A 56 13.51 -6.92 7.59
N GLY A 57 13.27 -6.27 8.72
CA GLY A 57 11.90 -6.10 9.24
C GLY A 57 11.03 -5.27 8.31
N GLY A 58 11.63 -4.26 7.67
CA GLY A 58 10.92 -3.33 6.80
C GLY A 58 10.41 -3.94 5.50
N ILE A 59 11.08 -4.95 4.95
CA ILE A 59 10.59 -5.72 3.81
C ILE A 59 9.26 -6.40 4.16
N VAL A 60 9.21 -7.07 5.31
CA VAL A 60 8.00 -7.78 5.77
C VAL A 60 6.88 -6.79 6.11
N VAL A 61 7.21 -5.73 6.83
CA VAL A 61 6.23 -4.71 7.23
C VAL A 61 5.67 -3.96 6.02
N SER A 62 6.51 -3.56 5.06
CA SER A 62 6.05 -2.88 3.84
C SER A 62 5.15 -3.76 2.98
N PHE A 63 5.42 -5.06 2.89
CA PHE A 63 4.54 -6.02 2.25
C PHE A 63 3.18 -6.10 2.95
N LEU A 64 3.17 -6.38 4.26
CA LEU A 64 1.92 -6.50 5.04
C LEU A 64 1.09 -5.20 5.00
N TRP A 65 1.77 -4.05 5.06
CA TRP A 65 1.14 -2.74 4.99
C TRP A 65 0.54 -2.48 3.61
N GLY A 66 1.25 -2.84 2.54
CA GLY A 66 0.72 -2.78 1.17
C GLY A 66 -0.49 -3.69 0.97
N VAL A 67 -0.49 -4.90 1.55
CA VAL A 67 -1.66 -5.79 1.53
C VAL A 67 -2.85 -5.16 2.23
N PHE A 68 -2.63 -4.60 3.42
CA PHE A 68 -3.67 -3.92 4.19
C PHE A 68 -4.28 -2.74 3.41
N LEU A 69 -3.44 -1.85 2.88
CA LEU A 69 -3.88 -0.70 2.08
C LEU A 69 -4.61 -1.13 0.81
N GLY A 70 -4.08 -2.13 0.09
CA GLY A 70 -4.72 -2.65 -1.12
C GLY A 70 -6.11 -3.23 -0.84
N TYR A 71 -6.25 -3.98 0.25
CA TYR A 71 -7.55 -4.51 0.67
C TYR A 71 -8.53 -3.37 1.01
N LEU A 72 -8.07 -2.37 1.74
CA LEU A 72 -8.85 -1.20 2.14
C LEU A 72 -9.33 -0.40 0.92
N PHE A 73 -8.47 -0.17 -0.09
CA PHE A 73 -8.85 0.50 -1.33
C PHE A 73 -9.96 -0.22 -2.10
N ILE A 74 -9.91 -1.55 -2.20
CA ILE A 74 -10.96 -2.30 -2.90
C ILE A 74 -12.27 -2.32 -2.12
N ILE A 75 -12.23 -2.39 -0.78
CA ILE A 75 -13.45 -2.24 0.03
C ILE A 75 -14.10 -0.89 -0.24
N ILE A 76 -13.31 0.19 -0.17
CA ILE A 76 -13.81 1.55 -0.42
C ILE A 76 -14.38 1.65 -1.84
N TYR A 77 -13.66 1.15 -2.85
CA TYR A 77 -14.12 1.15 -4.24
C TYR A 77 -15.47 0.42 -4.39
N ASN A 78 -15.58 -0.79 -3.83
CA ASN A 78 -16.82 -1.57 -3.87
C ASN A 78 -17.97 -0.87 -3.13
N PHE A 79 -17.68 -0.15 -2.04
CA PHE A 79 -18.67 0.64 -1.32
C PHE A 79 -19.19 1.82 -2.17
N TYR A 80 -18.30 2.60 -2.78
CA TYR A 80 -18.70 3.68 -3.69
C TYR A 80 -19.46 3.16 -4.91
N ASP A 81 -19.03 2.05 -5.51
CA ASP A 81 -19.74 1.41 -6.64
C ASP A 81 -21.18 1.04 -6.24
N SER A 82 -21.37 0.52 -5.02
CA SER A 82 -22.70 0.19 -4.51
C SER A 82 -23.60 1.42 -4.29
N LEU A 83 -23.04 2.52 -3.80
CA LEU A 83 -23.79 3.78 -3.60
C LEU A 83 -24.23 4.40 -4.93
N LEU A 84 -23.35 4.37 -5.93
CA LEU A 84 -23.64 4.89 -7.27
C LEU A 84 -24.69 4.03 -7.99
N ALA A 85 -24.66 2.71 -7.79
CA ALA A 85 -25.67 1.79 -8.33
C ALA A 85 -27.06 2.03 -7.71
N ASP A 86 -27.16 2.24 -6.39
CA ASP A 86 -28.43 2.50 -5.69
C ASP A 86 -29.04 3.87 -6.06
N GLY A 87 -28.20 4.87 -6.36
CA GLY A 87 -28.66 6.16 -6.88
C GLY A 87 -29.26 6.10 -8.28
N SER A 88 -28.81 5.15 -9.11
CA SER A 88 -29.31 4.91 -10.48
C SER A 88 -30.71 4.28 -10.49
N ASP A 89 -31.01 3.36 -9.57
CA ASP A 89 -32.34 2.72 -9.50
C ASP A 89 -33.43 3.68 -9.00
N LYS A 90 -33.08 4.63 -8.12
CA LYS A 90 -34.00 5.66 -7.63
C LYS A 90 -34.38 6.72 -8.66
N GLN A 91 -33.64 6.84 -9.78
CA GLN A 91 -33.97 7.74 -10.88
C GLN A 91 -34.83 7.09 -11.98
N LYS A 92 -35.13 5.79 -11.87
CA LYS A 92 -35.94 5.04 -12.85
C LYS A 92 -37.37 4.75 -12.38
N VAL A 93 -37.80 5.31 -11.25
CA VAL A 93 -39.18 5.24 -10.74
C VAL A 93 -39.86 6.58 -10.91
#